data_AF-A0A0P9F4N7-F1
#
_entry.id   AF-A0A0P9F4N7-F1
#
_cell.length_a   1.000
_cell.length_b   1.000
_cell.length_c   1.000
_cell.angle_alpha   90.00
_cell.angle_beta   90.00
_cell.angle_gamma   90.00
#
_symmetry.space_group_name_H-M   'P 1'
#
loop_
_entity.id
_entity.type
_entity.pdbx_description
1 polymer ?
#
loop_
_entity_poly.entity_id
_entity_poly.type
_entity_poly.pdbx_seq_one_letter_code
_entity_poly.pdbx_strand_id
1 'polypeptide(L)'
;YLGSAPALRRFAGDGMVAKITTQFPSTTAAHVTAIHTGLPPGASGVFEWFYYEPQLDAIIAPLLFSFAGDHERDTLKRVGARASTLYPTATLYQELKSQGVASGVFQHASYAFSPYTKQVIDGAQLHSYRTLPEALVNMTGWLGRQQGPRYAFLYFDAIDATCHRYGPESPQVAAEITLFLAALEQLLLPA
;
A
#
# COMPACT_ATOMS: atom_id res chain seq x y z
N TYR A 1 -9.46 21.29 -3.41
CA TYR A 1 -10.37 20.14 -3.32
C TYR A 1 -11.43 20.25 -2.22
N LEU A 2 -11.16 20.81 -1.03
CA LEU A 2 -12.17 20.91 0.05
C LEU A 2 -13.51 21.55 -0.37
N GLY A 3 -13.50 22.60 -1.19
CA GLY A 3 -14.73 23.24 -1.67
C GLY A 3 -15.56 22.36 -2.61
N SER A 4 -14.95 21.41 -3.33
CA SER A 4 -15.57 20.67 -4.43
C SER A 4 -15.79 19.17 -4.16
N ALA A 5 -15.04 18.55 -3.25
CA ALA A 5 -15.12 17.12 -2.96
C ALA A 5 -15.95 16.84 -1.69
N PRO A 6 -17.14 16.21 -1.80
CA PRO A 6 -17.97 15.87 -0.65
C PRO A 6 -17.24 15.05 0.43
N ALA A 7 -16.49 14.01 0.04
CA ALA A 7 -15.71 13.19 0.96
C ALA A 7 -14.75 14.01 1.84
N LEU A 8 -14.05 14.99 1.26
CA LEU A 8 -13.13 15.83 2.02
C LEU A 8 -13.87 16.80 2.96
N ARG A 9 -15.05 17.30 2.57
CA ARG A 9 -15.88 18.12 3.48
C ARG A 9 -16.35 17.30 4.67
N ARG A 10 -16.77 16.05 4.44
CA ARG A 10 -17.15 15.11 5.51
C ARG A 10 -15.97 14.86 6.44
N PHE A 11 -14.77 14.61 5.92
CA PHE A 11 -13.57 14.41 6.76
C PHE A 11 -13.20 15.65 7.59
N ALA A 12 -13.39 16.86 7.04
CA ALA A 12 -13.09 18.10 7.73
C ALA A 12 -14.17 18.52 8.75
N GLY A 13 -15.45 18.20 8.47
CA GLY A 13 -16.58 18.56 9.32
C GLY A 13 -16.83 17.56 10.45
N ASP A 14 -16.73 16.26 10.14
CA ASP A 14 -17.06 15.16 11.07
C ASP A 14 -15.83 14.41 11.58
N GLY A 15 -14.63 14.82 11.17
CA GLY A 15 -13.37 14.14 11.47
C GLY A 15 -12.23 15.11 11.79
N MET A 16 -11.01 14.66 11.52
CA MET A 16 -9.79 15.45 11.73
C MET A 16 -8.95 15.46 10.46
N VAL A 17 -8.49 16.65 10.08
CA VAL A 17 -7.53 16.84 8.98
C VAL A 17 -6.24 17.40 9.56
N ALA A 18 -5.14 16.66 9.38
CA ALA A 18 -3.81 17.05 9.84
C ALA A 18 -2.78 16.83 8.73
N LYS A 19 -1.68 17.60 8.78
CA LYS A 19 -0.51 17.35 7.94
C LYS A 19 0.29 16.20 8.54
N ILE A 20 0.73 15.29 7.68
CA ILE A 20 1.62 14.19 8.05
C ILE A 20 3.02 14.51 7.50
N THR A 21 4.04 14.44 8.35
CA THR A 21 5.43 14.61 7.93
C THR A 21 5.93 13.32 7.29
N THR A 22 6.55 13.43 6.11
CA THR A 22 7.18 12.29 5.44
C THR A 22 8.47 11.88 6.16
N GLN A 23 8.75 10.57 6.20
CA GLN A 23 10.03 10.05 6.68
C GLN A 23 11.08 10.14 5.56
N PHE A 24 12.36 10.09 5.94
CA PHE A 24 13.47 9.97 4.99
C PHE A 24 13.91 8.50 4.83
N PRO A 25 14.13 8.02 3.59
CA PRO A 25 13.83 8.69 2.33
C PRO A 25 12.32 8.67 2.02
N SER A 26 11.88 9.65 1.23
CA SER A 26 10.46 9.86 0.89
C SER A 26 9.98 8.91 -0.22
N THR A 27 10.14 7.60 -0.03
CA THR A 27 9.86 6.59 -1.06
C THR A 27 8.74 5.64 -0.67
N THR A 28 8.10 5.07 -1.70
CA THR A 28 7.10 4.01 -1.55
C THR A 28 7.63 2.84 -0.74
N ALA A 29 8.86 2.39 -1.03
CA ALA A 29 9.47 1.26 -0.34
C ALA A 29 9.59 1.52 1.17
N ALA A 30 10.08 2.70 1.55
CA ALA A 30 10.23 3.10 2.95
C ALA A 30 8.88 3.22 3.67
N HIS A 31 7.91 3.93 3.08
CA HIS A 31 6.64 4.26 3.73
C HIS A 31 5.69 3.06 3.79
N VAL A 32 5.55 2.30 2.71
CA VAL A 32 4.65 1.14 2.66
C VAL A 32 5.14 0.05 3.61
N THR A 33 6.46 -0.19 3.67
CA THR A 33 7.02 -1.13 4.65
C THR A 33 6.75 -0.66 6.08
N ALA A 34 6.94 0.63 6.37
CA ALA A 34 6.70 1.18 7.70
C ALA A 34 5.22 1.04 8.12
N ILE A 35 4.27 1.28 7.23
CA ILE A 35 2.83 1.10 7.51
C ILE A 35 2.52 -0.36 7.87
N HIS A 36 3.11 -1.32 7.15
CA HIS A 36 2.83 -2.74 7.35
C HIS A 36 3.52 -3.35 8.58
N THR A 37 4.65 -2.80 9.00
CA THR A 37 5.54 -3.42 10.01
C THR A 37 5.71 -2.59 11.27
N GLY A 38 5.36 -1.30 11.25
CA GLY A 38 5.66 -0.34 12.31
C GLY A 38 7.15 0.04 12.42
N LEU A 39 8.00 -0.48 11.53
CA LEU A 39 9.45 -0.27 11.60
C LEU A 39 9.91 0.91 10.73
N PRO A 40 10.82 1.77 11.24
CA PRO A 40 11.45 2.80 10.41
C PRO A 40 12.41 2.19 9.37
N PRO A 41 12.79 2.92 8.32
CA PRO A 41 13.63 2.40 7.22
C PRO A 41 14.93 1.72 7.67
N GLY A 42 15.61 2.31 8.68
CA GLY A 42 16.84 1.74 9.22
C GLY A 42 16.67 0.41 9.96
N ALA A 43 15.47 0.12 10.46
CA ALA A 43 15.15 -1.13 11.14
C ALA A 43 14.50 -2.15 10.19
N SER A 44 13.71 -1.68 9.22
CA SER A 44 13.07 -2.56 8.23
C SER A 44 14.05 -3.07 7.17
N GLY A 45 15.13 -2.33 6.91
CA GLY A 45 16.09 -2.62 5.83
C GLY A 45 15.55 -2.30 4.43
N VAL A 46 14.29 -1.89 4.30
CA VAL A 46 13.63 -1.54 3.03
C VAL A 46 13.44 -0.04 2.96
N PHE A 47 14.30 0.63 2.20
CA PHE A 47 14.35 2.10 2.17
C PHE A 47 14.30 2.71 0.76
N GLU A 48 14.62 1.97 -0.31
CA GLU A 48 14.67 2.55 -1.66
C GLU A 48 14.17 1.59 -2.74
N TRP A 49 13.83 2.13 -3.92
CA TRP A 49 13.47 1.35 -5.12
C TRP A 49 14.58 0.43 -5.59
N PHE A 50 15.84 0.84 -5.43
CA PHE A 50 17.01 0.05 -5.74
C PHE A 50 18.09 0.25 -4.67
N TYR A 51 18.60 -0.83 -4.10
CA TYR A 51 19.72 -0.78 -3.18
C TYR A 51 20.54 -2.08 -3.24
N TYR A 52 21.79 -1.99 -2.79
CA TYR A 52 22.67 -3.16 -2.63
C TYR A 52 22.25 -3.98 -1.40
N GLU A 53 21.97 -5.26 -1.61
CA GLU A 53 21.64 -6.23 -0.56
C GLU A 53 22.89 -7.10 -0.28
N PRO A 54 23.55 -6.94 0.88
CA PRO A 54 24.77 -7.67 1.22
C PRO A 54 24.60 -9.19 1.22
N GLN A 55 23.42 -9.72 1.59
CA GLN A 55 23.19 -11.17 1.59
C GLN A 55 23.18 -11.79 0.18
N LEU A 56 22.97 -10.96 -0.84
CA LEU A 56 22.89 -11.38 -2.24
C LEU A 56 24.06 -10.87 -3.08
N ASP A 57 24.93 -10.04 -2.49
CA ASP A 57 26.01 -9.32 -3.17
C ASP A 57 25.56 -8.67 -4.50
N ALA A 58 24.38 -8.04 -4.48
CA ALA A 58 23.75 -7.51 -5.68
C ALA A 58 22.85 -6.31 -5.38
N ILE A 59 22.63 -5.47 -6.39
CA ILE A 59 21.58 -4.44 -6.33
C ILE A 59 20.24 -5.10 -6.65
N ILE A 60 19.24 -4.88 -5.80
CA ILE A 60 17.91 -5.45 -5.93
C ILE A 60 16.82 -4.38 -6.04
N ALA A 61 15.68 -4.75 -6.59
CA ALA A 61 14.43 -4.02 -6.51
C ALA A 61 13.51 -4.72 -5.50
N PRO A 62 13.44 -4.28 -4.23
CA PRO A 62 12.83 -5.05 -3.14
C PRO A 62 11.34 -5.29 -3.35
N LEU A 63 10.58 -4.28 -3.78
CA LEU A 63 9.13 -4.40 -3.99
C LEU A 63 8.77 -5.35 -5.14
N LEU A 64 9.68 -5.50 -6.10
CA LEU A 64 9.54 -6.41 -7.24
C LEU A 64 10.07 -7.81 -6.93
N PHE A 65 10.78 -7.97 -5.80
CA PHE A 65 11.53 -9.17 -5.45
C PHE A 65 12.46 -9.65 -6.59
N SER A 66 13.12 -8.69 -7.26
CA SER A 66 13.98 -8.94 -8.42
C SER A 66 15.36 -8.31 -8.26
N PHE A 67 16.33 -8.75 -9.07
CA PHE A 67 17.56 -7.98 -9.27
C PHE A 67 17.25 -6.66 -9.99
N ALA A 68 18.05 -5.63 -9.72
CA ALA A 68 17.90 -4.36 -10.40
C ALA A 68 18.17 -4.51 -11.91
N GLY A 69 17.28 -3.96 -12.74
CA GLY A 69 17.36 -4.03 -14.20
C GLY A 69 16.60 -5.21 -14.82
N ASP A 70 16.15 -6.18 -14.04
CA ASP A 70 15.33 -7.28 -14.57
C ASP A 70 13.97 -6.77 -15.07
N HIS A 71 13.56 -7.27 -16.23
CA HIS A 71 12.23 -7.00 -16.79
C HIS A 71 11.13 -7.88 -16.18
N GLU A 72 11.52 -8.99 -15.55
CA GLU A 72 10.63 -9.94 -14.90
C GLU A 72 10.58 -9.69 -13.39
N ARG A 73 9.44 -10.04 -12.78
CA ARG A 73 9.25 -9.99 -11.32
C ARG A 73 9.74 -11.27 -10.66
N ASP A 74 10.00 -11.19 -9.37
CA ASP A 74 10.34 -12.31 -8.50
C ASP A 74 11.64 -13.06 -8.87
N THR A 75 12.58 -12.41 -9.58
CA THR A 75 13.78 -13.09 -10.08
C THR A 75 14.74 -13.52 -8.98
N LEU A 76 14.67 -12.90 -7.79
CA LEU A 76 15.46 -13.34 -6.62
C LEU A 76 15.11 -14.77 -6.18
N LYS A 77 13.90 -15.27 -6.52
CA LYS A 77 13.53 -16.68 -6.27
C LYS A 77 14.48 -17.65 -6.97
N ARG A 78 15.03 -17.28 -8.12
CA ARG A 78 15.90 -18.15 -8.95
C ARG A 78 17.20 -18.51 -8.25
N VAL A 79 17.68 -17.62 -7.39
CA VAL A 79 18.87 -17.83 -6.56
C VAL A 79 18.52 -18.34 -5.15
N GLY A 80 17.26 -18.72 -4.92
CA GLY A 80 16.81 -19.27 -3.65
C GLY A 80 16.60 -18.24 -2.54
N ALA A 81 16.55 -16.94 -2.86
CA ALA A 81 16.29 -15.89 -1.87
C ALA A 81 14.90 -16.08 -1.23
N ARG A 82 14.82 -15.85 0.08
CA ARG A 82 13.58 -15.96 0.85
C ARG A 82 13.15 -14.58 1.33
N ALA A 83 11.89 -14.24 1.16
CA ALA A 83 11.35 -12.96 1.62
C ALA A 83 11.54 -12.78 3.15
N SER A 84 11.42 -13.84 3.93
CA SER A 84 11.60 -13.83 5.38
C SER A 84 13.03 -13.56 5.85
N THR A 85 14.04 -13.65 4.97
CA THR A 85 15.43 -13.28 5.30
C THR A 85 15.78 -11.86 4.86
N LEU A 86 14.97 -11.27 3.97
CA LEU A 86 15.21 -9.94 3.39
C LEU A 86 14.29 -8.87 3.99
N TYR A 87 13.16 -9.25 4.57
CA TYR A 87 12.16 -8.31 5.08
C TYR A 87 11.71 -8.65 6.51
N PRO A 88 11.10 -7.70 7.21
CA PRO A 88 10.55 -7.95 8.55
C PRO A 88 9.54 -9.11 8.58
N THR A 89 9.58 -9.85 9.69
CA THR A 89 8.67 -10.99 9.95
C THR A 89 7.54 -10.63 10.90
N ALA A 90 7.75 -9.62 11.75
CA ALA A 90 6.70 -9.03 12.57
C ALA A 90 5.90 -8.02 11.73
N THR A 91 4.58 -8.17 11.74
CA THR A 91 3.66 -7.30 11.01
C THR A 91 2.61 -6.71 11.94
N LEU A 92 2.08 -5.54 11.59
CA LEU A 92 0.93 -4.94 12.26
C LEU A 92 -0.26 -5.91 12.30
N TYR A 93 -0.40 -6.76 11.28
CA TYR A 93 -1.54 -7.65 11.12
C TYR A 93 -1.50 -8.85 12.05
N GLN A 94 -0.31 -9.37 12.35
CA GLN A 94 -0.14 -10.40 13.38
C GLN A 94 -0.54 -9.84 14.76
N GLU A 95 -0.13 -8.60 15.07
CA GLU A 95 -0.51 -7.93 16.31
C GLU A 95 -2.01 -7.68 16.39
N LEU A 96 -2.62 -7.11 15.35
CA LEU A 96 -4.06 -6.91 15.26
C LEU A 96 -4.85 -8.22 15.42
N LYS A 97 -4.39 -9.29 14.77
CA LYS A 97 -4.99 -10.62 14.90
C LYS A 97 -4.93 -11.15 16.33
N SER A 98 -3.83 -10.92 17.06
CA SER A 98 -3.72 -11.29 18.48
C SER A 98 -4.73 -10.58 19.38
N GLN A 99 -5.20 -9.40 18.95
CA GLN A 99 -6.23 -8.60 19.61
C GLN A 99 -7.65 -8.88 19.06
N GLY A 100 -7.82 -9.93 18.25
CA GLY A 100 -9.11 -10.29 17.67
C GLY A 100 -9.58 -9.37 16.54
N VAL A 101 -8.70 -8.55 15.96
CA VAL A 101 -9.01 -7.66 14.83
C VAL A 101 -8.68 -8.36 13.52
N ALA A 102 -9.70 -8.61 12.69
CA ALA A 102 -9.49 -9.14 11.35
C ALA A 102 -8.93 -8.05 10.42
N SER A 103 -7.91 -8.36 9.62
CA SER A 103 -7.30 -7.41 8.69
C SER A 103 -7.47 -7.82 7.23
N GLY A 104 -7.79 -6.84 6.38
CA GLY A 104 -7.91 -6.99 4.93
C GLY A 104 -7.01 -5.98 4.21
N VAL A 105 -6.19 -6.47 3.28
CA VAL A 105 -5.27 -5.64 2.48
C VAL A 105 -5.70 -5.70 1.02
N PHE A 106 -5.95 -4.53 0.43
CA PHE A 106 -6.44 -4.36 -0.93
C PHE A 106 -5.33 -3.73 -1.78
N GLN A 107 -4.85 -4.46 -2.79
CA GLN A 107 -3.72 -4.05 -3.64
C GLN A 107 -3.98 -4.38 -5.11
N HIS A 108 -3.37 -3.61 -6.02
CA HIS A 108 -3.52 -3.90 -7.43
C HIS A 108 -2.89 -5.26 -7.81
N ALA A 109 -3.56 -5.98 -8.71
CA ALA A 109 -3.21 -7.35 -9.09
C ALA A 109 -1.80 -7.50 -9.67
N SER A 110 -1.20 -6.42 -10.19
CA SER A 110 0.16 -6.44 -10.75
C SER A 110 1.27 -6.62 -9.71
N TYR A 111 0.99 -6.37 -8.41
CA TYR A 111 1.99 -6.51 -7.34
C TYR A 111 1.45 -7.19 -6.07
N ALA A 112 0.13 -7.41 -5.94
CA ALA A 112 -0.49 -8.02 -4.77
C ALA A 112 0.15 -9.35 -4.33
N PHE A 113 0.63 -10.17 -5.26
CA PHE A 113 1.14 -11.52 -4.96
C PHE A 113 2.67 -11.63 -4.90
N SER A 114 3.39 -10.50 -4.91
CA SER A 114 4.84 -10.52 -4.78
C SER A 114 5.28 -11.12 -3.43
N PRO A 115 6.47 -11.73 -3.35
CA PRO A 115 7.02 -12.22 -2.09
C PRO A 115 7.17 -11.10 -1.05
N TYR A 116 7.54 -9.90 -1.48
CA TYR A 116 7.56 -8.71 -0.61
C TYR A 116 6.19 -8.50 0.03
N THR A 117 5.11 -8.39 -0.78
CA THR A 117 3.77 -8.12 -0.24
C THR A 117 3.37 -9.21 0.72
N LYS A 118 3.46 -10.48 0.32
CA LYS A 118 3.08 -11.62 1.18
C LYS A 118 3.80 -11.63 2.53
N GLN A 119 5.07 -11.20 2.55
CA GLN A 119 5.87 -11.15 3.76
C GLN A 119 5.44 -10.02 4.69
N VAL A 120 5.35 -8.79 4.19
CA VAL A 120 5.06 -7.62 5.04
C VAL A 120 3.59 -7.56 5.48
N ILE A 121 2.69 -8.27 4.78
CA ILE A 121 1.26 -8.32 5.17
C ILE A 121 0.86 -9.60 5.89
N ASP A 122 1.80 -10.47 6.25
CA ASP A 122 1.49 -11.74 6.91
C ASP A 122 0.57 -11.51 8.12
N GLY A 123 -0.47 -12.33 8.25
CA GLY A 123 -1.57 -12.13 9.21
C GLY A 123 -2.81 -11.42 8.66
N ALA A 124 -2.75 -10.77 7.49
CA ALA A 124 -3.91 -10.17 6.82
C ALA A 124 -4.49 -11.06 5.69
N GLN A 125 -5.74 -10.82 5.34
CA GLN A 125 -6.37 -11.35 4.13
C GLN A 125 -6.04 -10.43 2.94
N LEU A 126 -5.38 -10.99 1.92
CA LEU A 126 -5.06 -10.25 0.70
C LEU A 126 -6.24 -10.28 -0.29
N HIS A 127 -6.61 -9.12 -0.80
CA HIS A 127 -7.61 -8.90 -1.82
C HIS A 127 -7.00 -8.14 -2.99
N SER A 128 -6.77 -8.81 -4.12
CA SER A 128 -6.29 -8.13 -5.33
C SER A 128 -7.44 -7.42 -6.06
N TYR A 129 -7.17 -6.27 -6.67
CA TYR A 129 -8.11 -5.57 -7.55
C TYR A 129 -7.43 -5.15 -8.88
N ARG A 130 -8.22 -4.83 -9.90
CA ARG A 130 -7.74 -4.23 -11.16
C ARG A 130 -8.22 -2.79 -11.36
N THR A 131 -9.32 -2.41 -10.72
CA THR A 131 -9.87 -1.05 -10.81
C THR A 131 -10.22 -0.50 -9.42
N LEU A 132 -10.22 0.82 -9.26
CA LEU A 132 -10.63 1.45 -8.01
C LEU A 132 -12.07 1.09 -7.59
N PRO A 133 -13.08 1.06 -8.48
CA PRO A 133 -14.42 0.64 -8.11
C PRO A 133 -14.47 -0.79 -7.58
N GLU A 134 -13.75 -1.73 -8.22
CA GLU A 134 -13.63 -3.11 -7.73
C GLU A 134 -13.02 -3.15 -6.32
N ALA A 135 -11.95 -2.38 -6.08
CA ALA A 135 -11.31 -2.29 -4.78
C ALA A 135 -12.29 -1.82 -3.69
N LEU A 136 -13.00 -0.72 -3.96
CA LEU A 136 -13.93 -0.11 -3.01
C LEU A 136 -15.15 -1.01 -2.74
N VAL A 137 -15.75 -1.59 -3.77
CA VAL A 137 -16.89 -2.53 -3.60
C VAL A 137 -16.48 -3.75 -2.79
N ASN A 138 -15.32 -4.35 -3.10
CA ASN A 138 -14.83 -5.52 -2.37
C ASN A 138 -14.48 -5.17 -0.91
N MET A 139 -13.89 -4.00 -0.67
CA MET A 139 -13.55 -3.52 0.66
C MET A 139 -14.80 -3.25 1.51
N THR A 140 -15.79 -2.53 0.97
CA THR A 140 -17.07 -2.29 1.64
C THR A 140 -17.79 -3.61 1.96
N GLY A 141 -17.82 -4.54 0.99
CA GLY A 141 -18.40 -5.87 1.21
C GLY A 141 -17.68 -6.67 2.30
N TRP A 142 -16.35 -6.64 2.34
CA TRP A 142 -15.57 -7.32 3.37
C TRP A 142 -15.78 -6.71 4.76
N LEU A 143 -15.82 -5.37 4.85
CA LEU A 143 -16.15 -4.63 6.06
C LEU A 143 -17.58 -4.88 6.55
N GLY A 144 -18.51 -5.30 5.69
CA GLY A 144 -19.90 -5.62 6.08
C GLY A 144 -20.16 -7.07 6.56
N ARG A 145 -19.32 -8.05 6.20
CA ARG A 145 -19.64 -9.50 6.30
C ARG A 145 -19.44 -10.24 7.66
N GLN A 146 -18.82 -9.65 8.66
CA GLN A 146 -18.33 -10.28 9.89
C GLN A 146 -18.73 -9.45 11.11
N GLN A 147 -18.86 -10.12 12.25
CA GLN A 147 -18.99 -9.48 13.56
C GLN A 147 -17.59 -9.21 14.13
N GLY A 148 -17.42 -8.09 14.84
CA GLY A 148 -16.16 -7.74 15.50
C GLY A 148 -15.32 -6.66 14.78
N PRO A 149 -14.23 -6.20 15.44
CA PRO A 149 -13.39 -5.13 14.95
C PRO A 149 -12.60 -5.55 13.70
N ARG A 150 -12.40 -4.60 12.80
CA ARG A 150 -11.68 -4.83 11.54
C ARG A 150 -10.74 -3.70 11.20
N TYR A 151 -9.71 -4.06 10.45
CA TYR A 151 -8.78 -3.12 9.84
C TYR A 151 -8.74 -3.38 8.33
N ALA A 152 -8.94 -2.35 7.52
CA ALA A 152 -8.80 -2.44 6.06
C ALA A 152 -7.72 -1.46 5.60
N PHE A 153 -6.82 -1.93 4.74
CA PHE A 153 -5.79 -1.11 4.11
C PHE A 153 -5.90 -1.21 2.59
N LEU A 154 -6.17 -0.08 1.93
CA LEU A 154 -6.19 0.03 0.46
C LEU A 154 -4.95 0.82 0.02
N TYR A 155 -4.11 0.21 -0.81
CA TYR A 155 -3.04 0.91 -1.50
C TYR A 155 -3.48 1.25 -2.93
N PHE A 156 -3.35 2.51 -3.34
CA PHE A 156 -3.76 3.01 -4.66
C PHE A 156 -2.64 3.86 -5.27
N ASP A 157 -2.03 3.37 -6.35
CA ASP A 157 -0.83 3.95 -6.96
C ASP A 157 -1.10 4.96 -8.09
N ALA A 158 -2.31 5.02 -8.63
CA ALA A 158 -2.57 5.74 -9.87
C ALA A 158 -2.34 7.27 -9.76
N ILE A 159 -2.59 7.87 -8.60
CA ILE A 159 -2.31 9.32 -8.38
C ILE A 159 -0.81 9.58 -8.48
N ASP A 160 0.01 8.77 -7.81
CA ASP A 160 1.48 8.89 -7.83
C ASP A 160 2.03 8.64 -9.25
N ALA A 161 1.57 7.57 -9.91
CA ALA A 161 1.96 7.26 -11.28
C ALA A 161 1.59 8.39 -12.26
N THR A 162 0.42 9.00 -12.09
CA THR A 162 -0.03 10.14 -12.91
C THR A 162 0.81 11.38 -12.62
N CYS A 163 1.14 11.65 -11.35
CA CYS A 163 2.06 12.72 -10.95
C CYS A 163 3.44 12.56 -11.61
N HIS A 164 4.00 11.36 -11.59
CA HIS A 164 5.30 11.09 -12.23
C HIS A 164 5.28 11.34 -13.75
N ARG A 165 4.15 11.05 -14.41
CA ARG A 165 4.04 11.19 -15.87
C ARG A 165 3.79 12.62 -16.33
N TYR A 166 2.95 13.36 -15.62
CA TYR A 166 2.44 14.66 -16.08
C TYR A 166 2.84 15.85 -15.21
N GLY A 167 3.42 15.59 -14.03
CA GLY A 167 3.69 16.60 -13.01
C GLY A 167 2.51 16.82 -12.06
N PRO A 168 2.77 17.21 -10.80
CA PRO A 168 1.75 17.27 -9.74
C PRO A 168 0.68 18.35 -9.95
N GLU A 169 0.98 19.41 -10.72
CA GLU A 169 0.04 20.50 -11.01
C GLU A 169 -0.76 20.29 -12.31
N SER A 170 -0.62 19.12 -12.94
CA SER A 170 -1.28 18.84 -14.22
C SER A 170 -2.78 18.59 -14.09
N PRO A 171 -3.57 18.90 -15.15
CA PRO A 171 -5.00 18.60 -15.17
C PRO A 171 -5.30 17.08 -15.07
N GLN A 172 -4.36 16.23 -15.50
CA GLN A 172 -4.46 14.77 -15.38
C GLN A 172 -4.44 14.33 -13.91
N VAL A 173 -3.52 14.86 -13.11
CA VAL A 173 -3.46 14.59 -11.66
C VAL A 173 -4.72 15.10 -10.96
N ALA A 174 -5.16 16.31 -11.30
CA ALA A 174 -6.37 16.88 -10.73
C ALA A 174 -7.62 16.04 -11.04
N ALA A 175 -7.72 15.51 -12.26
CA ALA A 175 -8.79 14.60 -12.67
C ALA A 175 -8.74 13.27 -11.89
N GLU A 176 -7.55 12.66 -11.76
CA GLU A 176 -7.37 11.39 -11.05
C GLU A 176 -7.76 11.51 -9.57
N ILE A 177 -7.32 12.58 -8.89
CA ILE A 177 -7.72 12.88 -7.51
C ILE A 177 -9.24 13.08 -7.41
N THR A 178 -9.83 13.82 -8.35
CA THR A 178 -11.28 14.09 -8.35
C THR A 178 -12.08 12.81 -8.52
N LEU A 179 -11.70 11.93 -9.44
CA LEU A 179 -12.36 10.64 -9.66
C LEU A 179 -12.18 9.70 -8.47
N PHE A 180 -10.98 9.67 -7.87
CA PHE A 180 -10.75 8.89 -6.65
C PHE A 180 -11.71 9.32 -5.52
N LEU A 181 -11.80 10.62 -5.25
CA LEU A 181 -12.66 11.15 -4.20
C LEU A 181 -14.15 10.93 -4.48
N ALA A 182 -14.58 11.03 -5.74
CA ALA A 182 -15.96 10.75 -6.14
C ALA A 182 -16.32 9.26 -5.95
N ALA A 183 -15.41 8.35 -6.33
CA ALA A 183 -15.61 6.92 -6.13
C ALA A 183 -15.63 6.56 -4.63
N LEU A 184 -14.77 7.17 -3.82
CA LEU A 184 -14.74 6.99 -2.37
C LEU A 184 -16.08 7.38 -1.73
N GLU A 185 -16.60 8.56 -2.09
CA GLU A 185 -17.89 9.05 -1.61
C GLU A 185 -19.02 8.07 -1.95
N GLN A 186 -19.09 7.62 -3.20
CA GLN A 186 -20.19 6.79 -3.68
C GLN A 186 -20.15 5.35 -3.17
N LEU A 187 -18.95 4.76 -3.04
CA LEU A 187 -18.80 3.31 -2.86
C LEU A 187 -18.37 2.91 -1.44
N LEU A 188 -17.74 3.82 -0.68
CA LEU A 188 -17.28 3.54 0.69
C LEU A 188 -18.03 4.36 1.75
N LEU A 189 -18.46 5.57 1.41
CA LEU A 189 -19.11 6.49 2.34
C LEU A 189 -20.58 6.76 1.99
N PRO A 190 -21.40 5.73 1.67
CA PRO A 190 -22.80 5.99 1.33
C PRO A 190 -23.51 6.70 2.48
N ALA A 191 -24.48 7.54 2.10
CA ALA A 191 -25.30 8.33 3.02
C ALA A 191 -26.08 7.46 4.01
#